data_AF-A0A2Z4LWC8-F1
#
_entry.id   AF-A0A2Z4LWC8-F1
#
_cell.length_a   1.000
_cell.length_b   1.000
_cell.length_c   1.000
_cell.angle_alpha   90.00
_cell.angle_beta   90.00
_cell.angle_gamma   90.00
#
_symmetry.space_group_name_H-M   'P 1'
#
loop_
_entity.id
_entity.type
_entity.pdbx_description
1 polymer ?
#
loop_
_entity_poly.entity_id
_entity_poly.type
_entity_poly.pdbx_seq_one_letter_code
_entity_poly.pdbx_strand_id
1 'polypeptide(L)' 'MKRQKSLEGNLENIPLNQIYLNINYLEDGTYVLKIMHGNRIIKEITFNKKK' A
#
# COMPACT_ATOMS: atom_id res chain seq x y z
N MET A 1 6.62 47.12 -12.77
CA MET A 1 6.56 46.06 -11.74
C MET A 1 6.76 44.69 -12.39
N LYS A 2 7.85 43.98 -12.07
CA LYS A 2 8.08 42.61 -12.56
C LYS A 2 7.17 41.66 -11.78
N ARG A 3 6.25 40.96 -12.45
CA ARG A 3 5.43 39.90 -11.83
C ARG A 3 6.35 38.71 -11.52
N GLN A 4 6.63 38.51 -10.24
CA GLN A 4 7.37 37.36 -9.74
C GLN A 4 6.45 36.14 -9.88
N LYS A 5 6.72 35.26 -10.85
CA LYS A 5 6.02 33.98 -10.97
C LYS A 5 6.38 33.13 -9.75
N SER A 6 5.42 32.88 -8.85
CA SER A 6 5.59 31.82 -7.87
C SER A 6 5.52 30.48 -8.60
N LEU A 7 6.50 29.62 -8.33
CA LEU A 7 6.46 28.22 -8.72
C LEU A 7 6.02 27.45 -7.48
N GLU A 8 4.84 26.86 -7.54
CA GLU A 8 4.31 26.00 -6.49
C GLU A 8 4.40 24.55 -6.96
N GLY A 9 4.87 23.68 -6.07
CA GLY A 9 4.93 22.25 -6.28
C GLY A 9 4.50 21.55 -5.01
N ASN A 10 3.61 20.57 -5.14
CA ASN A 10 3.24 19.71 -4.03
C ASN A 10 4.18 18.51 -4.01
N LEU A 11 4.77 18.22 -2.86
CA LEU A 11 5.43 16.94 -2.65
C LEU A 11 4.36 15.86 -2.52
N GLU A 12 4.52 14.75 -3.25
CA GLU A 12 3.63 13.61 -3.09
C GLU A 12 3.69 13.09 -1.65
N ASN A 13 2.51 12.76 -1.12
CA ASN A 13 2.37 12.37 0.27
C ASN A 13 2.96 10.96 0.45
N ILE A 14 4.18 10.88 0.98
CA ILE A 14 4.86 9.60 1.22
C ILE A 14 4.14 8.90 2.37
N PRO A 15 3.62 7.67 2.20
CA PRO A 15 2.95 6.97 3.27
C PRO A 15 3.93 6.72 4.42
N LEU A 16 3.65 7.29 5.59
CA LEU A 16 4.50 7.17 6.78
C LEU A 16 4.57 5.73 7.33
N ASN A 17 3.48 4.97 7.18
CA ASN A 17 3.34 3.62 7.72
C ASN A 17 3.08 2.63 6.59
N GLN A 18 4.06 1.77 6.31
CA GLN A 18 3.98 0.77 5.24
C GLN A 18 4.30 -0.61 5.79
N ILE A 19 3.57 -1.61 5.32
CA ILE A 19 3.81 -3.02 5.64
C ILE A 19 4.05 -3.75 4.34
N TYR A 20 5.21 -4.40 4.22
CA TYR A 20 5.56 -5.23 3.08
C TYR A 20 5.43 -6.71 3.46
N LEU A 21 4.75 -7.48 2.61
CA LEU A 21 4.64 -8.92 2.72
C LEU A 21 5.30 -9.56 1.50
N ASN A 22 6.42 -10.26 1.73
CA ASN A 22 7.09 -11.03 0.68
C ASN A 22 6.32 -12.34 0.44
N ILE A 23 5.82 -12.52 -0.78
CA ILE A 23 5.03 -13.69 -1.20
C ILE A 23 5.76 -14.57 -2.23
N ASN A 24 7.08 -14.40 -2.38
CA ASN A 24 7.86 -15.04 -3.44
C ASN A 24 7.84 -16.58 -3.38
N TYR A 25 7.74 -17.14 -2.17
CA TYR A 25 7.78 -18.58 -1.93
C TYR A 25 6.40 -19.19 -1.66
N LEU A 26 5.32 -18.41 -1.83
CA LEU A 26 3.98 -18.98 -1.82
C LEU A 26 3.77 -19.78 -3.11
N GLU A 27 3.07 -20.91 -2.99
CA GLU A 27 2.61 -21.66 -4.14
C GLU A 27 1.66 -20.80 -5.00
N ASP A 28 1.53 -21.16 -6.28
CA ASP A 28 0.56 -20.47 -7.13
C ASP A 28 -0.86 -20.82 -6.68
N GLY A 29 -1.68 -19.80 -6.44
CA GLY A 29 -2.99 -20.00 -5.86
C GLY A 29 -3.72 -18.71 -5.47
N THR A 30 -4.96 -18.88 -5.04
CA THR A 30 -5.79 -17.79 -4.49
C THR A 30 -5.63 -17.73 -2.98
N TYR A 31 -5.28 -16.55 -2.48
CA TYR A 31 -5.04 -16.29 -1.07
C TYR A 31 -6.00 -15.23 -0.54
N VAL A 32 -6.33 -15.36 0.75
CA VAL A 32 -7.08 -14.34 1.50
C VAL A 32 -6.18 -13.80 2.59
N LEU A 33 -5.71 -12.56 2.42
CA LEU A 33 -4.97 -11.83 3.44
C LEU A 33 -5.94 -11.12 4.38
N LYS A 34 -5.87 -11.44 5.68
CA LYS A 34 -6.68 -10.80 6.72
C LYS A 34 -5.77 -9.98 7.62
N ILE A 35 -5.99 -8.66 7.65
CA ILE A 35 -5.32 -7.77 8.61
C ILE A 35 -6.17 -7.76 9.88
N MET A 36 -5.57 -8.15 11.01
CA MET A 36 -6.24 -8.25 12.30
C MET A 36 -5.74 -7.18 13.27
N HIS A 37 -6.66 -6.65 14.07
CA HIS A 37 -6.37 -5.79 15.22
C HIS A 37 -7.06 -6.37 16.46
N GLY A 38 -6.26 -6.93 17.38
CA GLY A 38 -6.75 -7.81 18.43
C GLY A 38 -7.48 -9.03 17.82
N ASN A 39 -8.68 -9.31 18.30
CA ASN A 39 -9.51 -10.43 17.82
C ASN A 39 -10.45 -10.06 16.66
N ARG A 40 -10.28 -8.88 16.05
CA ARG A 40 -11.14 -8.39 14.96
C ARG A 40 -10.36 -8.29 13.64
N ILE A 41 -10.98 -8.74 12.56
CA ILE A 41 -10.47 -8.50 11.20
C ILE A 41 -10.86 -7.08 10.81
N ILE A 42 -9.89 -6.25 10.47
CA ILE A 42 -10.10 -4.85 10.04
C ILE A 42 -10.01 -4.68 8.53
N LYS A 43 -9.37 -5.63 7.83
CA LYS A 43 -9.30 -5.64 6.37
C LYS A 43 -9.14 -7.07 5.87
N GLU A 44 -9.84 -7.38 4.79
CA GLU A 44 -9.67 -8.61 4.03
C GLU A 44 -9.34 -8.26 2.58
N ILE A 45 -8.36 -8.96 1.99
CA ILE A 45 -7.91 -8.78 0.62
C ILE A 45 -7.71 -10.16 0.01
N THR A 46 -8.43 -10.44 -1.07
CA THR A 46 -8.20 -11.63 -1.88
C THR A 46 -7.19 -11.28 -2.97
N PHE A 47 -6.14 -12.08 -3.11
CA PHE A 47 -5.16 -11.93 -4.18
C PHE A 47 -4.82 -13.28 -4.81
N ASN A 48 -4.49 -13.26 -6.10
CA ASN A 48 -4.01 -14.44 -6.80
C ASN A 48 -2.50 -14.33 -6.93
N LYS A 49 -1.76 -15.25 -6.31
CA LYS A 49 -0.35 -15.43 -6.61
C LYS A 49 -0.25 -16.23 -7.90
N LYS A 50 0.27 -15.58 -8.93
CA LYS A 50 0.72 -16.23 -10.17
C LYS A 50 2.21 -15.95 -10.33
N LYS A 51 2.94 -16.89 -10.89
CA LYS A 51 4.36 -16.73 -11.21
C LYS A 51 4.59 -15.72 -12.33
#